data_AF-A0A840E6Y2-F1
#
_entry.id   AF-A0A840E6Y2-F1
#
_cell.length_a   1.000
_cell.length_b   1.000
_cell.length_c   1.000
_cell.angle_alpha   90.00
_cell.angle_beta   90.00
_cell.angle_gamma   90.00
#
_symmetry.space_group_name_H-M   'P 1'
#
loop_
_entity.id
_entity.type
_entity.pdbx_description
1 polymer ?
#
loop_
_entity_poly.entity_id
_entity_poly.type
_entity_poly.pdbx_seq_one_letter_code
_entity_poly.pdbx_strand_id
1 'polypeptide(L)'
;MTSLSTTQALLAQRFSRDRLKEDRVIYDPADSLIPLSGLHTLPTVLPQLSFYRTKMTTSFENYYKVEVIVAQPEGGQPVVLWSPLYRNDSPEFTALFVGLQPTPQERVDLGRELAEMYASLYPGGSFVLVPVDTDLNYDLLREGRPFRRLQLHFSPGGKVTAVECIPAVSIEAPEK
;
A
#
# COMPACT_ATOMS: atom_id res chain seq x y z
N MET A 1 -21.75 -1.06 0.38
CA MET A 1 -20.77 -1.35 -0.69
C MET A 1 -20.85 -0.29 -1.79
N THR A 2 -19.78 0.48 -1.97
CA THR A 2 -19.62 1.47 -3.05
C THR A 2 -19.42 0.77 -4.41
N SER A 3 -20.07 1.26 -5.48
CA SER A 3 -19.88 0.67 -6.82
C SER A 3 -18.50 1.02 -7.42
N LEU A 4 -17.97 0.14 -8.28
CA LEU A 4 -16.72 0.40 -9.02
C LEU A 4 -16.75 1.74 -9.76
N SER A 5 -17.87 2.05 -10.43
CA SER A 5 -18.07 3.32 -11.15
C SER A 5 -17.99 4.54 -10.23
N THR A 6 -18.48 4.43 -9.00
CA THR A 6 -18.39 5.50 -8.00
C THR A 6 -16.94 5.70 -7.56
N THR A 7 -16.19 4.62 -7.29
CA THR A 7 -14.77 4.69 -6.94
C THR A 7 -13.94 5.33 -8.06
N GLN A 8 -14.18 4.99 -9.33
CA GLN A 8 -13.50 5.62 -10.46
C GLN A 8 -13.80 7.12 -10.54
N ALA A 9 -15.06 7.52 -10.35
CA ALA A 9 -15.44 8.94 -10.35
C ALA A 9 -14.74 9.72 -9.22
N LEU A 10 -14.68 9.14 -8.02
CA LEU A 10 -13.99 9.74 -6.87
C LEU A 10 -12.48 9.86 -7.12
N LEU A 11 -11.84 8.84 -7.69
CA LEU A 11 -10.42 8.91 -8.09
C LEU A 11 -10.18 10.00 -9.14
N ALA A 12 -11.04 10.11 -10.15
CA ALA A 12 -10.92 11.10 -11.22
C ALA A 12 -11.08 12.53 -10.69
N GLN A 13 -11.95 12.72 -9.70
CA GLN A 13 -12.11 14.00 -9.01
C GLN A 13 -10.90 14.32 -8.12
N ARG A 14 -10.41 13.34 -7.35
CA ARG A 14 -9.32 13.52 -6.39
C ARG A 14 -7.97 13.74 -7.08
N PHE A 15 -7.70 12.99 -8.15
CA PHE A 15 -6.45 13.02 -8.92
C PHE A 15 -6.68 13.53 -10.35
N SER A 16 -7.25 14.73 -10.45
CA SER A 16 -7.60 15.36 -11.71
C SER A 16 -6.39 16.05 -12.37
N ARG A 17 -6.51 16.35 -13.68
CA ARG A 17 -5.49 17.15 -14.41
C ARG A 17 -5.23 18.51 -13.76
N ASP A 18 -6.26 19.12 -13.20
CA ASP A 18 -6.17 20.44 -12.58
C ASP A 18 -5.30 20.41 -11.31
N ARG A 19 -5.15 19.24 -10.69
CA ARG A 19 -4.32 19.02 -9.49
C ARG A 19 -2.95 18.43 -9.78
N LEU A 20 -2.57 18.27 -11.05
CA LEU A 20 -1.27 17.70 -11.45
C LEU A 20 -0.07 18.41 -10.81
N LYS A 21 -0.14 19.73 -10.59
CA LYS A 21 0.94 20.48 -9.95
C LYS A 21 1.15 20.13 -8.47
N GLU A 22 0.09 19.73 -7.79
CA GLU A 22 0.09 19.39 -6.36
C GLU A 22 0.38 17.91 -6.17
N ASP A 23 -0.39 17.06 -6.85
CA ASP A 23 -0.36 15.62 -6.64
C ASP A 23 0.71 14.92 -7.50
N ARG A 24 1.23 15.60 -8.54
CA ARG A 24 2.19 15.09 -9.54
C ARG A 24 1.71 13.88 -10.33
N VAL A 25 0.42 13.58 -10.23
CA VAL A 25 -0.23 12.38 -10.75
C VAL A 25 -1.66 12.67 -11.20
N ILE A 26 -2.13 11.87 -12.16
CA ILE A 26 -3.48 11.96 -12.73
C ILE A 26 -4.05 10.55 -12.81
N TYR A 27 -5.32 10.41 -12.47
CA TYR A 27 -6.11 9.22 -12.79
C TYR A 27 -6.87 9.43 -14.10
N ASP A 28 -6.71 8.50 -15.04
CA ASP A 28 -7.50 8.45 -16.27
C ASP A 28 -8.65 7.44 -16.07
N PRO A 29 -9.94 7.83 -16.20
CA PRO A 29 -11.06 6.90 -16.10
C PRO A 29 -11.01 5.72 -17.09
N ALA A 30 -10.23 5.81 -18.17
CA ALA A 30 -9.96 4.68 -19.05
C ALA A 30 -9.13 3.58 -18.39
N ASP A 31 -8.40 3.89 -17.32
CA ASP A 31 -7.70 2.90 -16.50
C ASP A 31 -8.70 2.15 -15.62
N SER A 32 -8.93 0.89 -15.96
CA SER A 32 -9.87 0.05 -15.23
C SER A 32 -9.44 -0.13 -13.77
N LEU A 33 -10.41 -0.10 -12.85
CA LEU A 33 -10.23 -0.59 -11.48
C LEU A 33 -10.46 -2.09 -11.46
N ILE A 34 -9.44 -2.83 -11.06
CA ILE A 34 -9.48 -4.29 -10.96
C ILE A 34 -9.53 -4.63 -9.46
N PRO A 35 -10.59 -5.29 -8.94
CA PRO A 35 -10.60 -5.74 -7.56
C PRO A 35 -9.38 -6.61 -7.24
N LEU A 36 -8.74 -6.40 -6.09
CA LEU A 36 -7.70 -7.30 -5.62
C LEU A 36 -8.35 -8.60 -5.14
N SER A 37 -8.06 -9.70 -5.84
CA SER A 37 -8.40 -11.06 -5.40
C SER A 37 -7.31 -11.62 -4.49
N GLY A 38 -7.67 -12.58 -3.63
CA GLY A 38 -6.72 -13.26 -2.74
C GLY A 38 -6.50 -12.59 -1.38
N LEU A 39 -7.19 -11.47 -1.09
CA LEU A 39 -7.21 -10.88 0.25
C LEU A 39 -8.26 -11.60 1.11
N HIS A 40 -7.85 -12.21 2.21
CA HIS A 40 -8.74 -12.99 3.08
C HIS A 40 -8.86 -12.34 4.47
N THR A 41 -7.77 -11.79 4.97
CA THR A 41 -7.68 -11.20 6.32
C THR A 41 -8.11 -9.75 6.28
N LEU A 42 -7.67 -8.98 5.28
CA LEU A 42 -8.03 -7.57 5.14
C LEU A 42 -9.54 -7.30 5.15
N PRO A 43 -10.40 -8.05 4.44
CA PRO A 43 -11.86 -7.87 4.54
C PRO A 43 -12.44 -8.18 5.92
N THR A 44 -11.74 -8.97 6.73
CA THR A 44 -12.16 -9.34 8.09
C THR A 44 -11.78 -8.26 9.10
N VAL A 45 -10.56 -7.73 9.01
CA VAL A 45 -10.05 -6.70 9.95
C VAL A 45 -10.45 -5.27 9.55
N LEU A 46 -10.76 -5.04 8.27
CA LEU A 46 -11.18 -3.76 7.70
C LEU A 46 -12.39 -3.96 6.75
N PRO A 47 -13.55 -4.44 7.26
CA PRO A 47 -14.70 -4.78 6.41
C PRO A 47 -15.30 -3.60 5.65
N GLN A 48 -15.05 -2.37 6.12
CA GLN A 48 -15.48 -1.13 5.48
C GLN A 48 -14.58 -0.69 4.30
N LEU A 49 -13.49 -1.41 4.03
CA LEU A 49 -12.58 -1.09 2.93
C LEU A 49 -12.72 -2.08 1.77
N SER A 50 -12.68 -1.55 0.55
CA SER A 50 -12.51 -2.34 -0.66
C SER A 50 -11.18 -1.99 -1.33
N PHE A 51 -10.47 -3.00 -1.82
CA PHE A 51 -9.14 -2.82 -2.42
C PHE A 51 -9.16 -3.12 -3.92
N TYR A 52 -8.51 -2.25 -4.68
CA TYR A 52 -8.43 -2.33 -6.14
C TYR A 52 -7.01 -2.06 -6.62
N ARG A 53 -6.67 -2.60 -7.78
CA ARG A 53 -5.49 -2.22 -8.56
C ARG A 53 -5.92 -1.36 -9.74
N THR A 54 -5.13 -0.33 -10.03
CA THR A 54 -5.25 0.44 -11.26
C THR A 54 -3.91 1.06 -11.65
N LYS A 55 -3.91 1.94 -12.64
CA LYS A 55 -2.74 2.72 -13.06
C LYS A 55 -3.01 4.20 -12.90
N MET A 56 -1.95 4.95 -12.62
CA MET A 56 -1.98 6.41 -12.58
C MET A 56 -0.86 6.97 -13.45
N THR A 57 -1.18 8.03 -14.18
CA THR A 57 -0.18 8.78 -14.95
C THR A 57 0.61 9.67 -14.00
N THR A 58 1.92 9.70 -14.15
CA THR A 58 2.80 10.53 -13.31
C THR A 58 3.53 11.59 -14.13
N SER A 59 4.06 12.61 -13.47
CA SER A 59 4.94 13.60 -14.10
C SER A 59 6.41 13.15 -14.16
N PHE A 60 6.75 11.90 -13.82
CA PHE A 60 8.13 11.41 -13.84
C PHE A 60 8.52 10.99 -15.27
N GLU A 61 9.62 11.56 -15.78
CA GLU A 61 10.08 11.40 -17.18
C GLU A 61 10.20 9.94 -17.64
N ASN A 62 10.70 9.06 -16.77
CA ASN A 62 10.92 7.65 -17.09
C ASN A 62 9.75 6.73 -16.73
N TYR A 63 8.69 7.26 -16.11
CA TYR A 63 7.60 6.46 -15.54
C TYR A 63 6.24 7.14 -15.76
N TYR A 64 5.91 7.39 -17.02
CA TYR A 64 4.66 8.04 -17.41
C TYR A 64 3.41 7.38 -16.81
N LYS A 65 3.43 6.06 -16.53
CA LYS A 65 2.29 5.33 -15.98
C LYS A 65 2.73 4.24 -15.01
N VAL A 66 2.22 4.26 -13.78
CA VAL A 66 2.61 3.36 -12.69
C VAL A 66 1.42 2.60 -12.13
N GLU A 67 1.63 1.37 -11.66
CA GLU A 67 0.60 0.64 -10.92
C GLU A 67 0.45 1.22 -9.51
N VAL A 68 -0.79 1.23 -9.02
CA VAL A 68 -1.15 1.66 -7.67
C VAL A 68 -2.22 0.74 -7.08
N ILE A 69 -2.26 0.65 -5.75
CA ILE A 69 -3.39 0.05 -5.03
C ILE A 69 -4.27 1.17 -4.48
N VAL A 70 -5.57 1.03 -4.66
CA VAL A 70 -6.59 1.93 -4.13
C VAL A 70 -7.33 1.22 -3.01
N ALA A 71 -7.32 1.81 -1.82
CA ALA A 71 -8.24 1.46 -0.74
C ALA A 71 -9.41 2.44 -0.76
N GLN A 72 -10.63 1.94 -0.91
CA GLN A 72 -11.86 2.73 -0.89
C GLN A 72 -12.61 2.47 0.41
N PRO A 73 -12.65 3.43 1.34
CA PRO A 73 -13.54 3.36 2.50
C PRO A 73 -15.00 3.52 2.11
N GLU A 74 -15.90 2.80 2.75
CA GLU A 74 -17.34 3.00 2.58
C GLU A 74 -17.73 4.44 2.96
N GLY A 75 -18.30 5.18 2.00
CA GLY A 75 -18.66 6.60 2.18
C GLY A 75 -17.49 7.59 2.26
N GLY A 76 -16.25 7.14 2.10
CA GLY A 76 -15.04 7.98 2.20
C GLY A 76 -14.38 8.33 0.86
N GLN A 77 -13.29 9.10 0.91
CA GLN A 77 -12.43 9.34 -0.25
C GLN A 77 -11.46 8.16 -0.47
N PRO A 78 -11.18 7.77 -1.73
CA PRO A 78 -10.22 6.73 -2.03
C PRO A 78 -8.82 7.16 -1.61
N VAL A 79 -8.08 6.22 -1.02
CA VAL A 79 -6.69 6.38 -0.59
C VAL A 79 -5.80 5.51 -1.45
N VAL A 80 -4.63 6.04 -1.86
CA VAL A 80 -3.75 5.40 -2.84
C VAL A 80 -2.44 4.99 -2.19
N LEU A 81 -2.09 3.72 -2.33
CA LEU A 81 -0.75 3.20 -2.11
C LEU A 81 0.03 3.30 -3.43
N TRP A 82 1.12 4.04 -3.38
CA TRP A 82 2.04 4.21 -4.50
C TRP A 82 3.07 3.09 -4.55
N SER A 83 3.56 2.80 -5.75
CA SER A 83 4.70 1.89 -5.89
C SER A 83 5.91 2.44 -5.09
N PRO A 84 6.49 1.64 -4.18
CA PRO A 84 7.62 2.05 -3.33
C PRO A 84 8.89 2.42 -4.10
N LEU A 85 8.93 2.15 -5.41
CA LEU A 85 10.01 2.57 -6.30
C LEU A 85 10.07 4.09 -6.49
N TYR A 86 8.95 4.80 -6.36
CA TYR A 86 8.85 6.20 -6.77
C TYR A 86 8.63 7.16 -5.62
N ARG A 87 7.94 6.71 -4.56
CA ARG A 87 7.53 7.58 -3.47
C ARG A 87 7.39 6.80 -2.16
N ASN A 88 7.85 7.39 -1.05
CA ASN A 88 7.63 6.86 0.30
C ASN A 88 6.24 7.21 0.83
N ASP A 89 5.65 8.29 0.31
CA ASP A 89 4.50 8.95 0.93
C ASP A 89 3.17 8.23 0.67
N SER A 90 2.94 7.14 1.41
CA SER A 90 1.58 6.63 1.61
C SER A 90 1.06 6.78 3.06
N PRO A 91 1.27 7.91 3.80
CA PRO A 91 0.78 8.06 5.17
C PRO A 91 -0.72 7.84 5.31
N GLU A 92 -1.52 8.35 4.37
CA GLU A 92 -2.98 8.15 4.42
C GLU A 92 -3.34 6.67 4.30
N PHE A 93 -2.59 5.92 3.47
CA PHE A 93 -2.83 4.50 3.28
C PHE A 93 -2.42 3.71 4.52
N THR A 94 -1.25 4.00 5.09
CA THR A 94 -0.75 3.31 6.28
C THR A 94 -1.59 3.64 7.53
N ALA A 95 -2.15 4.85 7.60
CA ALA A 95 -3.07 5.26 8.65
C ALA A 95 -4.38 4.43 8.70
N LEU A 96 -4.76 3.76 7.60
CA LEU A 96 -5.93 2.87 7.58
C LEU A 96 -5.77 1.67 8.53
N PHE A 97 -4.53 1.29 8.83
CA PHE A 97 -4.22 0.11 9.65
C PHE A 97 -3.88 0.46 11.10
N VAL A 98 -3.44 1.69 11.35
CA VAL A 98 -3.12 2.16 12.70
C VAL A 98 -4.37 2.12 13.55
N GLY A 99 -4.31 1.44 14.69
CA GLY A 99 -5.48 1.27 15.55
C GLY A 99 -6.02 -0.15 15.61
N LEU A 100 -5.78 -0.97 14.58
CA LEU A 100 -6.31 -2.31 14.48
C LEU A 100 -5.82 -3.22 15.61
N GLN A 101 -6.68 -4.14 16.05
CA GLN A 101 -6.40 -5.08 17.12
C GLN A 101 -6.51 -6.55 16.64
N PRO A 102 -5.71 -6.97 15.64
CA PRO A 102 -5.77 -8.33 15.12
C PRO A 102 -5.34 -9.38 16.17
N THR A 103 -5.95 -10.55 16.09
CA THR A 103 -5.49 -11.77 16.77
C THR A 103 -4.06 -12.14 16.31
N PRO A 104 -3.32 -12.98 17.06
CA PRO A 104 -1.96 -13.36 16.66
C PRO A 104 -1.85 -13.94 15.25
N GLN A 105 -2.81 -14.76 14.82
CA GLN A 105 -2.82 -15.32 13.47
C GLN A 105 -3.10 -14.24 12.41
N GLU A 106 -4.11 -13.40 12.65
CA GLU A 106 -4.44 -12.29 11.75
C GLU A 106 -3.28 -11.31 11.60
N ARG A 107 -2.39 -11.14 12.59
CA ARG A 107 -1.19 -10.30 12.44
C ARG A 107 -0.28 -10.82 11.34
N VAL A 108 0.01 -12.13 11.38
CA VAL A 108 0.87 -12.78 10.39
C VAL A 108 0.25 -12.68 9.00
N ASP A 109 -1.04 -12.95 8.90
CA ASP A 109 -1.75 -12.89 7.62
C ASP A 109 -1.90 -11.46 7.10
N LEU A 110 -2.17 -10.48 7.97
CA LEU A 110 -2.20 -9.06 7.63
C LEU A 110 -0.83 -8.58 7.11
N GLY A 111 0.25 -8.96 7.79
CA GLY A 111 1.61 -8.65 7.38
C GLY A 111 1.93 -9.21 5.99
N ARG A 112 1.55 -10.46 5.74
CA ARG A 112 1.73 -11.12 4.45
C ARG A 112 0.91 -10.45 3.34
N GLU A 113 -0.37 -10.16 3.57
CA GLU A 113 -1.23 -9.50 2.58
C GLU A 113 -0.75 -8.08 2.26
N LEU A 114 -0.26 -7.34 3.26
CA LEU A 114 0.36 -6.02 3.04
C LEU A 114 1.66 -6.16 2.23
N ALA A 115 2.53 -7.10 2.58
CA ALA A 115 3.77 -7.34 1.82
C ALA A 115 3.46 -7.72 0.36
N GLU A 116 2.44 -8.53 0.12
CA GLU A 116 1.98 -8.90 -1.22
C GLU A 116 1.45 -7.68 -2.00
N MET A 117 0.62 -6.83 -1.38
CA MET A 117 0.16 -5.60 -2.02
C MET A 117 1.33 -4.71 -2.44
N TYR A 118 2.28 -4.47 -1.54
CA TYR A 118 3.47 -3.65 -1.82
C TYR A 118 4.36 -4.26 -2.92
N ALA A 119 4.63 -5.57 -2.84
CA ALA A 119 5.43 -6.29 -3.84
C ALA A 119 4.76 -6.27 -5.23
N SER A 120 3.43 -6.32 -5.27
CA SER A 120 2.70 -6.39 -6.53
C SER A 120 2.73 -5.11 -7.37
N LEU A 121 3.18 -3.99 -6.80
CA LEU A 121 3.25 -2.68 -7.45
C LEU A 121 4.48 -2.47 -8.32
N TYR A 122 5.31 -3.49 -8.52
CA TYR A 122 6.44 -3.42 -9.43
C TYR A 122 6.74 -4.77 -10.10
N PRO A 123 7.33 -4.76 -11.32
CA PRO A 123 7.55 -5.98 -12.08
C PRO A 123 8.47 -6.97 -11.36
N GLY A 124 8.04 -8.23 -11.29
CA GLY A 124 8.81 -9.30 -10.63
C GLY A 124 8.97 -9.10 -9.12
N GLY A 125 8.12 -8.27 -8.50
CA GLY A 125 8.18 -8.04 -7.08
C GLY A 125 7.84 -9.27 -6.26
N SER A 126 8.67 -9.52 -5.26
CA SER A 126 8.49 -10.57 -4.27
C SER A 126 8.90 -10.04 -2.90
N PHE A 127 8.70 -10.84 -1.86
CA PHE A 127 9.06 -10.46 -0.50
C PHE A 127 9.53 -11.67 0.29
N VAL A 128 10.32 -11.41 1.33
CA VAL A 128 10.73 -12.43 2.31
C VAL A 128 10.49 -11.90 3.72
N LEU A 129 10.01 -12.76 4.61
CA LEU A 129 9.87 -12.44 6.02
C LEU A 129 11.27 -12.35 6.65
N VAL A 130 11.52 -11.25 7.36
CA VAL A 130 12.74 -11.04 8.14
C VAL A 130 12.40 -11.34 9.61
N PRO A 131 13.05 -12.35 10.22
CA PRO A 131 12.80 -12.66 11.62
C PRO A 131 13.39 -11.57 12.52
N VAL A 132 12.54 -10.89 13.27
CA VAL A 132 12.87 -9.90 14.31
C VAL A 132 11.83 -9.97 15.42
N ASP A 133 12.23 -9.62 16.64
CA ASP A 133 11.59 -10.04 17.91
C ASP A 133 10.07 -9.86 18.01
N THR A 134 9.56 -8.66 17.73
CA THR A 134 8.16 -8.27 18.06
C THR A 134 7.37 -7.65 16.90
N ASP A 135 8.08 -7.12 15.90
CA ASP A 135 7.49 -6.49 14.73
C ASP A 135 7.54 -7.43 13.52
N LEU A 136 6.54 -7.32 12.63
CA LEU A 136 6.56 -8.07 11.37
C LEU A 136 7.30 -7.26 10.32
N ASN A 137 8.37 -7.83 9.80
CA ASN A 137 9.27 -7.17 8.86
C ASN A 137 9.35 -7.99 7.58
N TYR A 138 9.14 -7.35 6.43
CA TYR A 138 9.24 -7.99 5.13
C TYR A 138 10.20 -7.20 4.24
N ASP A 139 11.27 -7.85 3.79
CA ASP A 139 12.12 -7.29 2.76
C ASP A 139 11.42 -7.45 1.41
N LEU A 140 11.09 -6.33 0.79
CA LEU A 140 10.59 -6.27 -0.57
C LEU A 140 11.78 -6.41 -1.51
N LEU A 141 11.71 -7.40 -2.39
CA LEU A 141 12.79 -7.77 -3.30
C LEU A 141 12.49 -7.24 -4.70
N ARG A 142 13.53 -6.70 -5.34
CA ARG A 142 13.57 -6.39 -6.76
C ARG A 142 14.75 -7.12 -7.37
N GLU A 143 14.50 -7.89 -8.43
CA GLU A 143 15.56 -8.68 -9.09
C GLU A 143 16.32 -9.58 -8.10
N GLY A 144 15.59 -10.10 -7.09
CA GLY A 144 16.13 -10.96 -6.03
C GLY A 144 16.88 -10.23 -4.91
N ARG A 145 16.96 -8.90 -4.92
CA ARG A 145 17.67 -8.10 -3.90
C ARG A 145 16.72 -7.22 -3.08
N PRO A 146 16.88 -7.13 -1.74
CA PRO A 146 16.14 -6.18 -0.93
C PRO A 146 16.38 -4.75 -1.41
N PHE A 147 15.30 -3.99 -1.59
CA PHE A 147 15.39 -2.54 -1.90
C PHE A 147 14.55 -1.71 -0.92
N ARG A 148 13.54 -2.32 -0.30
CA ARG A 148 12.68 -1.72 0.73
C ARG A 148 12.38 -2.74 1.81
N ARG A 149 12.06 -2.26 3.01
CA ARG A 149 11.48 -3.07 4.07
C ARG A 149 10.12 -2.50 4.46
N LEU A 150 9.11 -3.36 4.44
CA LEU A 150 7.83 -3.10 5.06
C LEU A 150 7.90 -3.53 6.53
N GLN A 151 7.56 -2.63 7.45
CA GLN A 151 7.58 -2.85 8.89
C GLN A 151 6.18 -2.61 9.45
N LEU A 152 5.65 -3.59 10.18
CA LEU A 152 4.42 -3.46 10.93
C LEU A 152 4.77 -3.50 12.40
N HIS A 153 4.50 -2.39 13.07
CA HIS A 153 4.76 -2.24 14.49
C HIS A 153 3.53 -2.57 15.32
N PHE A 154 3.74 -3.31 16.40
CA PHE A 154 2.68 -3.69 17.32
C PHE A 154 2.97 -3.23 18.74
N SER A 155 1.93 -2.73 19.42
CA SER A 155 1.99 -2.51 20.86
C SER A 155 2.09 -3.84 21.62
N PRO A 156 2.46 -3.85 22.92
CA PRO A 156 2.43 -5.07 23.74
C PRO A 156 1.05 -5.76 23.78
N GLY A 157 -0.04 -5.01 23.65
CA GLY A 157 -1.39 -5.55 23.55
C GLY A 157 -1.72 -6.15 22.18
N GLY A 158 -0.84 -5.96 21.18
CA GLY A 158 -1.02 -6.44 19.81
C GLY A 158 -1.79 -5.50 18.89
N LYS A 159 -1.86 -4.22 19.26
CA LYS A 159 -2.47 -3.17 18.44
C LYS A 159 -1.47 -2.71 17.38
N VAL A 160 -1.89 -2.53 16.13
CA VAL A 160 -1.05 -1.91 15.11
C VAL A 160 -0.77 -0.45 15.48
N THR A 161 0.49 -0.09 15.67
CA THR A 161 0.93 1.27 16.04
C THR A 161 1.51 2.04 14.86
N ALA A 162 2.13 1.34 13.91
CA ALA A 162 2.65 1.94 12.68
C ALA A 162 2.78 0.89 11.57
N VAL A 163 2.68 1.36 10.32
CA VAL A 163 3.04 0.60 9.12
C VAL A 163 3.96 1.49 8.30
N GLU A 164 5.19 1.04 8.06
CA GLU A 164 6.25 1.82 7.44
C GLU A 164 6.89 1.07 6.28
N CYS A 165 7.28 1.78 5.22
CA CYS A 165 7.98 1.19 4.08
C CYS A 165 9.25 1.99 3.78
N ILE A 166 10.36 1.56 4.38
CA ILE A 166 11.63 2.30 4.37
C ILE A 166 12.63 1.71 3.36
N PRO A 167 13.61 2.49 2.86
CA PRO A 167 14.70 1.96 2.04
C PRO A 167 15.48 0.84 2.76
N ALA A 168 15.85 -0.23 2.04
CA ALA A 168 16.65 -1.30 2.62
C ALA A 168 18.01 -0.80 3.16
N VAL A 169 18.62 0.16 2.46
CA VAL A 169 19.89 0.81 2.86
C VAL A 169 19.80 1.62 4.15
N SER A 170 18.60 2.07 4.53
CA SER A 170 18.39 2.83 5.77
C SER A 170 18.42 1.95 7.02
N ILE A 171 18.48 0.63 6.85
CA ILE A 171 18.49 -0.36 7.94
C ILE A 171 19.92 -0.83 8.24
N GLU A 172 20.80 -0.84 7.23
CA GLU A 172 22.19 -1.29 7.37
C GLU A 172 23.09 -0.26 8.07
N ALA A 173 22.61 0.97 8.28
CA ALA A 173 23.31 2.00 9.05
C ALA A 173 22.67 2.11 10.44
N PRO A 174 23.11 1.33 11.45
CA PRO A 174 22.89 1.75 12.82
C PRO A 174 23.59 3.09 13.00
N GLU A 175 22.87 4.07 13.54
CA GLU A 175 23.46 5.34 13.97
C GLU A 175 24.72 5.05 14.80
N LYS A 176 25.83 5.70 14.44
CA LYS A 176 27.03 5.76 15.26
C LYS A 176 26.87 6.85 16.31
#